data_AF-A0A1I0EFK9-F1
#
_entry.id   AF-A0A1I0EFK9-F1
#
_cell.length_a   1.000
_cell.length_b   1.000
_cell.length_c   1.000
_cell.angle_alpha   90.00
_cell.angle_beta   90.00
_cell.angle_gamma   90.00
#
_symmetry.space_group_name_H-M   'P 1'
#
loop_
_entity.id
_entity.type
_entity.pdbx_description
1 polymer ?
#
loop_
_entity_poly.entity_id
_entity_poly.type
_entity_poly.pdbx_seq_one_letter_code
_entity_poly.pdbx_strand_id
1 'polypeptide(L)'
;MPDILVGAKIKAADNPASVWAQDTTEISNISSTSWIAGSPEVGVTFVAPTSGKVLMFVGGSARANTGDDRIQMSANVFLGSNSSGTQILSPSVGFTGCGFSAASTSYYYQNRLFHLTGLTPGSTYYARVMYSVVNTGTANNAGDISCREIGVSPIS
;
A
#
# COMPACT_ATOMS: atom_id res chain seq x y z
N MET A 1 -7.53 10.22 -33.79
CA MET A 1 -7.99 8.92 -33.27
C MET A 1 -7.46 7.87 -34.23
N PRO A 2 -6.44 7.09 -33.87
CA PRO A 2 -5.90 6.11 -34.80
C PRO A 2 -6.95 5.02 -35.04
N ASP A 3 -7.29 4.86 -36.31
CA ASP A 3 -8.11 3.81 -36.88
C ASP A 3 -7.51 2.43 -36.53
N ILE A 4 -8.35 1.48 -36.13
CA ILE A 4 -7.92 0.14 -35.79
C ILE A 4 -7.61 -0.59 -37.10
N LEU A 5 -6.35 -0.95 -37.32
CA LEU A 5 -5.92 -1.61 -38.56
C LEU A 5 -6.78 -2.85 -38.85
N VAL A 6 -7.30 -2.93 -40.09
CA VAL A 6 -8.07 -4.07 -40.59
C VAL A 6 -7.32 -5.37 -40.31
N GLY A 7 -7.94 -6.27 -39.54
CA GLY A 7 -7.33 -7.55 -39.13
C GLY A 7 -6.74 -7.56 -37.70
N ALA A 8 -6.79 -6.46 -36.95
CA ALA A 8 -6.43 -6.46 -35.55
C ALA A 8 -7.38 -7.36 -34.74
N LYS A 9 -6.84 -8.35 -34.02
CA LYS A 9 -7.62 -9.15 -33.07
C LYS A 9 -8.04 -8.25 -31.91
N ILE A 10 -9.32 -7.91 -31.85
CA ILE A 10 -9.92 -7.25 -30.68
C ILE A 10 -9.99 -8.30 -29.55
N LYS A 11 -9.17 -8.15 -28.52
CA LYS A 11 -9.37 -8.86 -27.25
C LYS A 11 -10.27 -8.03 -26.35
N ALA A 12 -11.20 -8.67 -25.65
CA ALA A 12 -11.92 -8.03 -24.57
C ALA A 12 -10.90 -7.47 -23.55
N ALA A 13 -11.14 -6.26 -23.05
CA ALA A 13 -10.37 -5.73 -21.93
C ALA A 13 -10.56 -6.66 -20.73
N ASP A 14 -9.50 -7.34 -20.31
CA ASP A 14 -9.51 -8.12 -19.08
C ASP A 14 -9.31 -7.14 -17.92
N ASN A 15 -10.41 -6.84 -17.24
CA ASN A 15 -10.47 -6.01 -16.04
C ASN A 15 -10.83 -6.92 -14.86
N PRO A 16 -9.83 -7.52 -14.18
CA PRO A 16 -10.04 -8.24 -12.93
C PRO A 16 -10.81 -7.37 -11.93
N ALA A 17 -11.45 -7.98 -10.93
CA ALA A 17 -12.16 -7.21 -9.92
C ALA A 17 -11.19 -6.34 -9.10
N SER A 18 -11.63 -5.12 -8.76
CA SER A 18 -10.94 -4.33 -7.74
C SER A 18 -11.08 -5.00 -6.38
N VAL A 19 -10.00 -5.00 -5.60
CA VAL A 19 -9.95 -5.62 -4.27
C VAL A 19 -9.53 -4.59 -3.23
N TRP A 20 -10.03 -4.75 -2.02
CA TRP A 20 -9.78 -3.82 -0.92
C TRP A 20 -9.86 -4.54 0.42
N ALA A 21 -9.04 -4.09 1.37
CA ALA A 21 -9.07 -4.52 2.76
C ALA A 21 -8.75 -3.36 3.70
N GLN A 22 -9.34 -3.41 4.89
CA GLN A 22 -9.11 -2.47 5.97
C GLN A 22 -9.13 -3.22 7.31
N ASP A 23 -8.37 -2.72 8.28
CA ASP A 23 -8.46 -3.12 9.68
C ASP A 23 -8.36 -1.89 10.59
N THR A 24 -9.15 -1.90 11.67
CA THR A 24 -9.23 -0.83 12.68
C THR A 24 -8.74 -1.28 14.05
N THR A 25 -7.98 -2.38 14.12
CA THR A 25 -7.31 -2.79 15.36
C THR A 25 -6.22 -1.77 15.65
N GLU A 26 -6.32 -1.11 16.80
CA GLU A 26 -5.35 -0.10 17.21
C GLU A 26 -3.98 -0.74 17.43
N ILE A 27 -2.94 -0.12 16.87
CA ILE A 27 -1.55 -0.47 17.12
C ILE A 27 -0.93 0.73 17.84
N SER A 28 -0.77 0.59 19.15
CA SER A 28 -0.24 1.65 20.00
C SER A 28 1.26 1.51 20.22
N ASN A 29 1.91 2.62 20.55
CA ASN A 29 3.30 2.69 20.96
C ASN A 29 4.28 2.04 19.96
N ILE A 30 4.06 2.29 18.67
CA ILE A 30 4.96 1.85 17.59
C ILE A 30 6.28 2.61 17.68
N SER A 31 7.40 1.89 17.78
CA SER A 31 8.76 2.44 17.79
C SER A 31 9.70 1.78 16.77
N SER A 32 9.18 0.86 15.95
CA SER A 32 10.00 0.15 14.97
C SER A 32 10.37 1.07 13.80
N THR A 33 11.67 1.31 13.62
CA THR A 33 12.21 2.02 12.45
C THR A 33 12.32 1.13 11.21
N SER A 34 12.24 -0.20 11.40
CA SER A 34 12.12 -1.16 10.32
C SER A 34 10.66 -1.31 9.89
N TRP A 35 10.45 -1.51 8.60
CA TRP A 35 9.12 -1.82 8.05
C TRP A 35 8.62 -3.15 8.59
N ILE A 36 7.47 -3.11 9.26
CA ILE A 36 6.80 -4.29 9.78
C ILE A 36 5.35 -4.36 9.28
N ALA A 37 4.86 -5.59 9.16
CA ALA A 37 3.44 -5.82 9.00
C ALA A 37 2.78 -5.68 10.37
N GLY A 38 1.56 -5.14 10.42
CA GLY A 38 0.80 -5.13 11.66
C GLY A 38 0.13 -6.46 11.95
N SER A 39 -0.43 -6.56 13.14
CA SER A 39 -1.21 -7.71 13.60
C SER A 39 -2.57 -7.23 14.08
N PRO A 40 -3.68 -7.53 13.37
CA PRO A 40 -3.75 -8.36 12.17
C PRO A 40 -3.07 -7.75 10.94
N GLU A 41 -2.62 -8.58 9.99
CA GLU A 41 -2.07 -8.11 8.71
C GLU A 41 -3.21 -7.61 7.81
N VAL A 42 -2.99 -6.48 7.12
CA VAL A 42 -3.94 -5.93 6.14
C VAL A 42 -3.36 -6.10 4.75
N GLY A 43 -3.97 -6.97 3.96
CA GLY A 43 -3.53 -7.26 2.60
C GLY A 43 -4.62 -7.84 1.72
N VAL A 44 -4.37 -7.81 0.42
CA VAL A 44 -5.26 -8.25 -0.65
C VAL A 44 -4.50 -9.06 -1.68
N THR A 45 -5.18 -10.04 -2.26
CA THR A 45 -4.69 -10.79 -3.42
C THR A 45 -5.41 -10.30 -4.67
N PHE A 46 -4.68 -10.06 -5.76
CA PHE A 46 -5.24 -9.61 -7.03
C PHE A 46 -4.57 -10.29 -8.23
N VAL A 47 -5.26 -10.28 -9.37
CA VAL A 47 -4.72 -10.75 -10.65
C VAL A 47 -4.36 -9.53 -11.50
N ALA A 48 -3.18 -9.52 -12.11
CA ALA A 48 -2.76 -8.40 -12.96
C ALA A 48 -3.58 -8.37 -14.27
N PRO A 49 -4.11 -7.19 -14.67
CA PRO A 49 -4.83 -7.03 -15.93
C PRO A 49 -3.93 -7.20 -17.14
N THR A 50 -4.53 -7.27 -18.34
CA THR A 50 -3.78 -7.37 -19.60
C THR A 50 -2.82 -6.19 -19.84
N SER A 51 -3.11 -5.02 -19.27
CA SER A 51 -2.23 -3.85 -19.33
C SER A 51 -0.94 -3.99 -18.52
N GLY A 52 -0.87 -4.94 -17.57
CA GLY A 52 0.23 -5.07 -16.62
C GLY A 52 0.33 -3.89 -15.63
N LYS A 53 -0.76 -3.14 -15.43
CA LYS A 53 -0.80 -1.95 -14.57
C LYS A 53 -2.01 -1.98 -13.65
N VAL A 54 -1.81 -1.55 -12.41
CA VAL A 54 -2.89 -1.35 -11.43
C VAL A 54 -2.75 0.01 -10.75
N LEU A 55 -3.87 0.61 -10.38
CA LEU A 55 -3.94 1.74 -9.47
C LEU A 55 -4.05 1.20 -8.05
N MET A 56 -3.11 1.58 -7.20
CA MET A 56 -3.10 1.18 -5.80
C MET A 56 -3.28 2.38 -4.91
N PHE A 57 -3.96 2.18 -3.78
CA PHE A 57 -3.87 3.09 -2.65
C PHE A 57 -3.46 2.37 -1.39
N VAL A 58 -2.75 3.08 -0.54
CA VAL A 58 -2.39 2.66 0.82
C VAL A 58 -2.53 3.84 1.74
N GLY A 59 -3.05 3.61 2.94
CA GLY A 59 -3.29 4.68 3.88
C GLY A 59 -3.88 4.19 5.18
N GLY A 60 -4.40 5.14 5.94
CA GLY A 60 -5.03 4.87 7.21
C GLY A 60 -5.10 6.11 8.09
N SER A 61 -5.18 5.86 9.39
CA SER A 61 -5.23 6.89 10.43
C SER A 61 -4.11 6.68 11.44
N ALA A 62 -3.41 7.75 11.75
CA ALA A 62 -2.30 7.71 12.69
C ALA A 62 -2.18 9.03 13.47
N ARG A 63 -1.46 8.97 14.60
CA ARG A 63 -1.07 10.12 15.42
C ARG A 63 0.34 9.92 15.98
N ALA A 64 1.00 11.02 16.32
CA ALA A 64 2.20 11.00 17.15
C ALA A 64 1.80 11.10 18.63
N ASN A 65 2.46 10.38 19.54
CA ASN A 65 2.08 10.43 20.95
C ASN A 65 2.64 11.67 21.66
N THR A 66 3.79 12.20 21.22
CA THR A 66 4.46 13.32 21.90
C THR A 66 4.91 14.47 20.99
N GLY A 67 4.84 14.35 19.66
CA GLY A 67 5.26 15.43 18.75
C GLY A 67 6.53 15.18 17.93
N ASP A 68 7.26 14.07 18.17
CA ASP A 68 8.64 13.90 17.69
C ASP A 68 8.82 12.82 16.60
N ASP A 69 7.89 11.87 16.48
CA ASP A 69 8.02 10.71 15.61
C ASP A 69 7.00 10.71 14.48
N ARG A 70 7.47 10.35 13.29
CA ARG A 70 6.66 10.30 12.08
C ARG A 70 6.29 8.85 11.79
N ILE A 71 5.01 8.50 11.89
CA ILE A 71 4.53 7.21 11.38
C ILE A 71 4.57 7.24 9.86
N GLN A 72 4.94 6.12 9.26
CA GLN A 72 4.95 5.92 7.84
C GLN A 72 4.16 4.66 7.48
N MET A 73 3.37 4.72 6.41
CA MET A 73 2.67 3.57 5.86
C MET A 73 2.99 3.44 4.38
N SER A 74 3.16 2.22 3.90
CA SER A 74 3.46 1.97 2.49
C SER A 74 3.04 0.57 2.06
N ALA A 75 2.83 0.40 0.75
CA ALA A 75 2.51 -0.90 0.17
C ALA A 75 3.76 -1.77 0.01
N ASN A 76 3.60 -3.07 0.24
CA ASN A 76 4.58 -4.09 -0.06
C ASN A 76 3.92 -5.19 -0.88
N VAL A 77 4.52 -5.56 -2.02
CA VAL A 77 3.88 -6.45 -3.01
C VAL A 77 4.80 -7.61 -3.35
N PHE A 78 4.20 -8.79 -3.49
CA PHE A 78 4.84 -10.06 -3.81
C PHE A 78 4.12 -10.74 -4.98
N LEU A 79 4.88 -11.49 -5.78
CA LEU A 79 4.34 -12.42 -6.77
C LEU A 79 3.83 -13.67 -6.06
N GLY A 80 2.54 -14.00 -6.22
CA GLY A 80 1.88 -15.13 -5.56
C GLY A 80 0.68 -14.72 -4.70
N SER A 81 0.20 -15.65 -3.88
CA SER A 81 -0.98 -15.44 -3.02
C SER A 81 -0.67 -14.97 -1.60
N ASN A 82 0.61 -14.86 -1.24
CA ASN A 82 1.07 -14.46 0.09
C ASN A 82 2.48 -13.81 0.03
N SER A 83 3.00 -13.44 1.20
CA SER A 83 4.31 -12.79 1.37
C SER A 83 5.53 -13.72 1.26
N SER A 84 5.34 -15.03 1.03
CA SER A 84 6.44 -15.98 0.79
C SER A 84 6.96 -15.94 -0.67
N GLY A 85 6.27 -15.23 -1.55
CA GLY A 85 6.65 -15.08 -2.95
C GLY A 85 7.81 -14.12 -3.18
N THR A 86 8.21 -13.94 -4.44
CA THR A 86 9.23 -12.95 -4.81
C THR A 86 8.68 -11.55 -4.58
N GLN A 87 9.39 -10.74 -3.80
CA GLN A 87 9.03 -9.34 -3.59
C GLN A 87 9.29 -8.53 -4.86
N ILE A 88 8.26 -7.83 -5.32
CA ILE A 88 8.30 -6.97 -6.52
C ILE A 88 8.17 -5.49 -6.18
N LEU A 89 7.62 -5.17 -5.00
CA LEU A 89 7.57 -3.81 -4.48
C LEU A 89 7.98 -3.78 -3.02
N SER A 90 9.05 -3.05 -2.71
CA SER A 90 9.43 -2.71 -1.34
C SER A 90 8.66 -1.50 -0.81
N PRO A 91 8.34 -1.47 0.49
CA PRO A 91 7.70 -0.31 1.10
C PRO A 91 8.63 0.91 1.04
N SER A 92 8.08 2.06 0.66
CA SER A 92 8.75 3.35 0.57
C SER A 92 7.76 4.51 0.60
N VAL A 93 7.95 5.48 1.49
CA VAL A 93 7.11 6.68 1.55
C VAL A 93 7.35 7.68 0.42
N GLY A 94 8.47 7.62 -0.30
CA GLY A 94 8.77 8.57 -1.37
C GLY A 94 7.83 8.42 -2.58
N PHE A 95 7.33 7.21 -2.81
CA PHE A 95 6.53 6.89 -4.00
C PHE A 95 5.25 6.11 -3.68
N THR A 96 5.32 5.11 -2.81
CA THR A 96 4.30 4.07 -2.63
C THR A 96 3.67 4.09 -1.24
N GLY A 97 3.75 5.23 -0.55
CA GLY A 97 3.30 5.36 0.82
C GLY A 97 2.95 6.80 1.22
N CYS A 98 2.44 6.93 2.42
CA CYS A 98 2.16 8.19 3.08
C CYS A 98 2.91 8.24 4.42
N GLY A 99 3.20 9.46 4.89
CA GLY A 99 3.80 9.65 6.20
C GLY A 99 3.00 10.66 6.99
N PHE A 100 2.80 10.37 8.27
CA PHE A 100 1.96 11.12 9.17
C PHE A 100 2.78 12.12 9.97
N SER A 101 2.41 13.40 9.99
CA SER A 101 3.10 14.48 10.67
C SER A 101 3.43 14.14 12.12
N ALA A 102 4.68 14.38 12.51
CA ALA A 102 5.11 14.23 13.89
C ALA A 102 4.37 15.21 14.82
N ALA A 103 3.91 16.36 14.33
CA ALA A 103 3.21 17.36 15.14
C ALA A 103 1.73 17.03 15.42
N SER A 104 1.17 16.00 14.77
CA SER A 104 -0.25 15.67 14.90
C SER A 104 -0.49 14.70 16.05
N THR A 105 -0.88 15.22 17.21
CA THR A 105 -1.22 14.42 18.41
C THR A 105 -2.64 13.86 18.41
N SER A 106 -3.48 14.31 17.48
CA SER A 106 -4.80 13.74 17.20
C SER A 106 -4.74 12.83 15.98
N TYR A 107 -5.58 11.79 15.99
CA TYR A 107 -5.76 10.92 14.84
C TYR A 107 -6.22 11.71 13.62
N TYR A 108 -5.55 11.49 12.50
CA TYR A 108 -5.96 12.05 11.22
C TYR A 108 -5.68 11.06 10.10
N TYR A 109 -6.41 11.22 8.99
CA TYR A 109 -6.42 10.28 7.88
C TYR A 109 -5.56 10.78 6.73
N GLN A 110 -4.78 9.87 6.16
CA GLN A 110 -3.99 10.16 4.98
C GLN A 110 -3.76 8.89 4.16
N ASN A 111 -3.79 9.03 2.84
CA ASN A 111 -3.48 7.96 1.91
C ASN A 111 -2.55 8.44 0.80
N ARG A 112 -2.02 7.46 0.06
CA ARG A 112 -1.25 7.66 -1.16
C ARG A 112 -1.82 6.76 -2.23
N LEU A 113 -2.06 7.34 -3.40
CA LEU A 113 -2.52 6.67 -4.60
C LEU A 113 -1.40 6.69 -5.64
N PHE A 114 -1.10 5.55 -6.26
CA PHE A 114 0.00 5.42 -7.22
C PHE A 114 -0.24 4.28 -8.22
N HIS A 115 0.43 4.34 -9.37
CA HIS A 115 0.44 3.25 -10.36
C HIS A 115 1.54 2.24 -10.04
N LEU A 116 1.17 0.96 -9.98
CA LEU A 116 2.12 -0.13 -10.05
C LEU A 116 2.09 -0.70 -11.47
N THR A 117 3.24 -0.72 -12.13
CA THR A 117 3.40 -1.12 -13.54
C THR A 117 4.41 -2.25 -13.68
N GLY A 118 4.51 -2.83 -14.88
CA GLY A 118 5.45 -3.92 -15.16
C GLY A 118 5.00 -5.28 -14.61
N LEU A 119 3.72 -5.42 -14.26
CA LEU A 119 3.17 -6.69 -13.80
C LEU A 119 2.97 -7.63 -14.99
N THR A 120 3.32 -8.90 -14.82
CA THR A 120 3.01 -9.94 -15.80
C THR A 120 1.49 -10.17 -15.87
N PRO A 121 0.83 -9.96 -17.03
CA PRO A 121 -0.60 -10.18 -17.19
C PRO A 121 -1.06 -11.57 -16.75
N GLY A 122 -2.21 -11.65 -16.07
CA GLY A 122 -2.79 -12.92 -15.58
C GLY A 122 -2.09 -13.54 -14.37
N SER A 123 -0.96 -12.99 -13.92
CA SER A 123 -0.29 -13.46 -12.70
C SER A 123 -0.99 -12.95 -11.45
N THR A 124 -0.95 -13.76 -10.38
CA THR A 124 -1.51 -13.42 -9.07
C THR A 124 -0.45 -12.72 -8.21
N TYR A 125 -0.86 -11.68 -7.49
CA TYR A 125 -0.02 -10.87 -6.63
C TYR A 125 -0.68 -10.67 -5.27
N TYR A 126 0.15 -10.57 -4.23
CA TYR A 126 -0.26 -10.24 -2.88
C TYR A 126 0.30 -8.88 -2.50
N ALA A 127 -0.57 -7.96 -2.10
CA ALA A 127 -0.20 -6.63 -1.62
C ALA A 127 -0.65 -6.46 -0.17
N ARG A 128 0.22 -5.89 0.67
CA ARG A 128 -0.09 -5.60 2.08
C ARG A 128 0.37 -4.21 2.51
N VAL A 129 -0.22 -3.72 3.59
CA VAL A 129 0.21 -2.50 4.28
C VAL A 129 1.37 -2.83 5.21
N MET A 130 2.46 -2.08 5.08
CA MET A 130 3.57 -2.05 6.03
C MET A 130 3.58 -0.68 6.70
N TYR A 131 4.07 -0.64 7.95
CA TYR A 131 4.37 0.63 8.61
C TYR A 131 5.75 0.62 9.26
N SER A 132 6.26 1.81 9.50
CA SER A 132 7.47 2.07 10.27
C SER A 132 7.37 3.44 10.94
N VAL A 133 8.32 3.74 11.80
CA VAL A 133 8.47 5.05 12.41
C VAL A 133 9.80 5.66 11.95
N VAL A 134 9.76 6.94 11.62
CA VAL A 134 10.97 7.74 11.45
C VAL A 134 11.10 8.65 12.64
N ASN A 135 12.16 8.42 13.40
CA ASN A 135 12.51 9.25 14.55
C ASN A 135 13.03 10.58 14.02
N THR A 136 12.33 11.66 14.34
CA THR A 136 12.79 13.02 14.00
C THR A 136 13.37 13.77 15.20
N GLY A 137 13.37 13.15 16.39
CA GLY A 137 13.95 13.68 17.63
C GLY A 137 14.88 12.71 18.37
N THR A 138 15.34 13.13 19.55
CA THR A 138 16.25 12.37 20.45
C THR A 138 15.56 11.36 21.35
N ALA A 139 14.23 11.43 21.47
CA ALA A 139 13.43 10.50 22.25
C ALA A 139 12.65 9.58 21.30
N ASN A 140 12.70 8.28 21.55
CA ASN A 140 12.02 7.24 20.77
C ASN A 140 10.53 7.23 21.15
N ASN A 141 9.81 8.27 20.73
CA ASN A 141 8.49 8.60 21.21
C ASN A 141 7.44 8.11 20.25
N ALA A 142 7.07 6.86 20.49
CA ALA A 142 6.19 6.07 19.68
C ALA A 142 4.93 6.79 19.13
N GLY A 143 4.42 6.29 18.01
CA GLY A 143 3.13 6.72 17.47
C GLY A 143 2.08 5.62 17.53
N ASP A 144 0.82 6.00 17.33
CA ASP A 144 -0.31 5.07 17.28
C ASP A 144 -0.98 5.07 15.90
N ILE A 145 -1.47 3.90 15.48
CA ILE A 145 -2.29 3.69 14.28
C ILE A 145 -3.67 3.21 14.70
N SER A 146 -4.73 3.87 14.26
CA SER A 146 -6.12 3.43 14.52
C SER A 146 -6.77 2.73 13.33
N CYS A 147 -6.22 2.90 12.13
CA CYS A 147 -6.74 2.29 10.91
C CYS A 147 -5.64 2.09 9.87
N ARG A 148 -5.72 1.00 9.12
CA ARG A 148 -4.87 0.68 7.98
C ARG A 148 -5.73 0.18 6.83
N GLU A 149 -5.43 0.63 5.62
CA GLU A 149 -6.19 0.26 4.42
C GLU A 149 -5.27 0.09 3.20
N ILE A 150 -5.70 -0.81 2.31
CA ILE A 150 -5.11 -1.00 0.99
C ILE A 150 -6.18 -1.36 -0.01
N GLY A 151 -6.08 -0.80 -1.21
CA GLY A 151 -6.93 -1.19 -2.33
C GLY A 151 -6.18 -1.21 -3.65
N VAL A 152 -6.64 -2.08 -4.54
CA VAL A 152 -6.08 -2.30 -5.86
C VAL A 152 -7.21 -2.29 -6.88
N SER A 153 -7.07 -1.45 -7.90
CA SER A 153 -7.98 -1.38 -9.04
C SER A 153 -7.19 -1.57 -10.33
N PRO A 154 -7.58 -2.50 -11.22
CA PRO A 154 -6.96 -2.58 -12.54
C PRO A 154 -7.21 -1.32 -13.36
N ILE A 155 -6.24 -0.97 -14.20
CA ILE A 155 -6.28 0.19 -15.11
C ILE A 155 -5.74 -0.20 -16.47
N SER A 156 -6.22 0.44 -17.54
CA SER A 156 -5.78 0.22 -18.92
C SER A 156 -4.52 1.02 -19.28
#